data_AF-A0AAE1H9T8-F1
#
_entry.id   AF-A0AAE1H9T8-F1
#
_cell.length_a   1.000
_cell.length_b   1.000
_cell.length_c   1.000
_cell.angle_alpha   90.00
_cell.angle_beta   90.00
_cell.angle_gamma   90.00
#
_symmetry.space_group_name_H-M   'P 1'
#
loop_
_entity.id
_entity.type
_entity.pdbx_description
1 polymer ?
#
loop_
_entity_poly.entity_id
_entity_poly.type
_entity_poly.pdbx_seq_one_letter_code
_entity_poly.pdbx_strand_id
1 'polypeptide(L)'
;MPQKTVRQLRTTLPVLTSRLKPSVVPRYVTKLTQKSKNAKKNYDRTASFEEQQFSPSDYVFIKNPITCKWEPGIIVDSCEEPRSYLVKTNFSNNVIRSNSTFLKPRNVYAPISTPVYLLPDRATNNVQIPNNEQPVNNQNVIPLQQVNQD
;
A
#
# COMPACT_ATOMS: atom_id res chain seq x y z
N MET A 1 -35.66 22.98 -7.50
CA MET A 1 -36.68 22.27 -8.28
C MET A 1 -36.15 22.08 -9.71
N PRO A 2 -35.86 20.87 -10.19
CA PRO A 2 -35.45 20.68 -11.58
C PRO A 2 -36.67 20.86 -12.50
N GLN A 3 -36.62 21.88 -13.36
CA GLN A 3 -37.65 22.17 -14.36
C GLN A 3 -37.61 21.09 -15.46
N LYS A 4 -38.74 20.43 -15.72
CA LYS A 4 -38.88 19.35 -16.70
C LYS A 4 -39.05 19.94 -18.10
N THR A 5 -37.96 20.08 -18.87
CA THR A 5 -38.02 20.53 -20.27
C THR A 5 -38.61 19.42 -21.16
N VAL A 6 -39.85 19.59 -21.59
CA VAL A 6 -40.49 18.74 -22.62
C VAL A 6 -40.06 19.20 -24.01
N ARG A 7 -39.67 18.25 -24.86
CA ARG A 7 -39.26 18.50 -26.26
C ARG A 7 -40.53 18.68 -27.11
N GLN A 8 -40.78 19.88 -27.65
CA GLN A 8 -41.93 20.11 -28.52
C GLN A 8 -41.67 19.49 -29.90
N LEU A 9 -42.45 18.46 -30.25
CA LEU A 9 -42.37 17.80 -31.55
C LEU A 9 -43.26 18.55 -32.55
N ARG A 10 -42.71 18.96 -33.70
CA ARG A 10 -43.46 19.63 -34.80
C ARG A 10 -44.23 18.62 -35.66
N THR A 11 -44.95 17.69 -35.03
CA THR A 11 -45.75 16.69 -35.77
C THR A 11 -47.18 17.19 -35.90
N THR A 12 -47.78 16.96 -37.07
CA THR A 12 -49.20 17.23 -37.34
C THR A 12 -50.11 16.08 -36.94
N LEU A 13 -49.53 14.96 -36.49
CA LEU A 13 -50.26 13.76 -36.11
C LEU A 13 -50.83 13.94 -34.70
N PRO A 14 -52.13 13.70 -34.48
CA PRO A 14 -52.72 13.79 -33.15
C PRO A 14 -52.09 12.71 -32.25
N VAL A 15 -51.40 13.13 -31.19
CA VAL A 15 -50.83 12.23 -30.19
C VAL A 15 -51.32 12.59 -28.80
N LEU A 16 -51.68 11.57 -28.03
CA LEU A 16 -52.06 11.72 -26.62
C LEU A 16 -50.86 12.19 -25.80
N THR A 17 -50.95 13.36 -25.17
CA THR A 17 -49.90 13.93 -24.31
C THR A 17 -49.53 13.02 -23.13
N SER A 18 -50.44 12.13 -22.71
CA SER A 18 -50.19 11.10 -21.71
C SER A 18 -49.10 10.11 -22.13
N ARG A 19 -49.00 9.78 -23.43
CA ARG A 19 -47.96 8.89 -23.99
C ARG A 19 -46.61 9.58 -24.16
N LEU A 20 -46.57 10.91 -24.10
CA LEU A 20 -45.34 11.70 -24.14
C LEU A 20 -44.70 11.87 -22.75
N LYS A 21 -45.35 11.37 -21.69
CA LYS A 21 -44.76 11.39 -20.35
C LYS A 21 -43.59 10.40 -20.30
N PRO A 22 -42.38 10.83 -19.91
CA PRO A 22 -41.26 9.91 -19.78
C PRO A 22 -41.57 8.88 -18.70
N SER A 23 -41.38 7.60 -19.04
CA SER A 23 -41.42 6.52 -18.07
C SER A 23 -40.12 6.55 -17.26
N VAL A 24 -40.23 6.84 -15.98
CA VAL A 24 -39.08 6.81 -15.08
C VAL A 24 -38.88 5.38 -14.62
N VAL A 25 -37.69 4.82 -14.86
CA VAL A 25 -37.34 3.49 -14.39
C VAL A 25 -37.45 3.46 -12.86
N PRO A 26 -38.26 2.55 -12.28
CA PRO A 26 -38.37 2.44 -10.84
C PRO A 26 -37.01 2.17 -10.20
N ARG A 27 -36.77 2.78 -9.03
CA ARG A 27 -35.53 2.58 -8.23
C ARG A 27 -34.24 3.01 -8.96
N TYR A 28 -34.30 3.97 -9.89
CA TYR A 28 -33.11 4.49 -10.55
C TYR A 28 -32.05 5.04 -9.58
N VAL A 29 -32.49 5.82 -8.58
CA VAL A 29 -31.58 6.44 -7.59
C VAL A 29 -30.80 5.37 -6.81
N THR A 30 -31.46 4.30 -6.38
CA THR A 30 -30.79 3.24 -5.61
C THR A 30 -29.77 2.49 -6.47
N LYS A 31 -30.10 2.20 -7.73
CA LYS A 31 -29.18 1.60 -8.71
C LYS A 31 -27.97 2.50 -8.96
N LEU A 32 -28.18 3.82 -9.08
CA LEU A 32 -27.11 4.79 -9.28
C LEU A 32 -26.16 4.85 -8.07
N THR A 33 -26.72 4.93 -6.86
CA THR A 33 -25.94 4.93 -5.62
C THR A 33 -25.16 3.63 -5.46
N GLN A 34 -25.76 2.48 -5.78
CA GLN A 34 -25.06 1.20 -5.71
C GLN A 34 -23.93 1.10 -6.73
N LYS A 35 -24.14 1.60 -7.96
CA LYS A 35 -23.08 1.69 -8.97
C LYS A 35 -21.93 2.56 -8.51
N SER A 36 -22.23 3.72 -7.91
CA SER A 36 -21.21 4.63 -7.35
C SER A 36 -20.41 3.96 -6.21
N LYS A 37 -21.10 3.30 -5.27
CA LYS A 37 -20.46 2.55 -4.18
C LYS A 37 -19.54 1.44 -4.69
N ASN A 38 -20.01 0.67 -5.67
CA ASN A 38 -19.22 -0.40 -6.26
C ASN A 38 -18.00 0.14 -7.00
N ALA A 39 -18.16 1.24 -7.75
CA ALA A 39 -17.05 1.90 -8.41
C ALA A 39 -15.99 2.34 -7.39
N LYS A 40 -16.40 3.08 -6.34
CA LYS A 40 -15.50 3.50 -5.27
C LYS A 40 -14.76 2.31 -4.65
N LYS A 41 -15.49 1.27 -4.25
CA LYS A 41 -14.89 0.05 -3.66
C LYS A 41 -13.85 -0.59 -4.59
N ASN A 42 -14.13 -0.67 -5.88
CA ASN A 42 -13.25 -1.33 -6.84
C ASN A 42 -12.00 -0.49 -7.15
N TYR A 43 -12.14 0.83 -7.31
CA TYR A 43 -11.01 1.73 -7.57
C TYR A 43 -10.10 1.88 -6.33
N ASP A 44 -10.71 2.04 -5.15
CA ASP A 44 -9.95 2.20 -3.90
C ASP A 44 -9.23 0.91 -3.48
N ARG A 45 -9.65 -0.26 -3.98
CA ARG A 45 -9.03 -1.57 -3.65
C ARG A 45 -7.54 -1.61 -4.02
N THR A 46 -7.13 -0.87 -5.04
CA THR A 46 -5.74 -0.84 -5.53
C THR A 46 -4.99 0.43 -5.15
N ALA A 47 -5.65 1.37 -4.46
CA ALA A 47 -4.99 2.56 -3.95
C ALA A 47 -4.11 2.16 -2.76
N SER A 48 -2.80 2.44 -2.83
CA SER A 48 -1.92 2.28 -1.68
C SER A 48 -2.36 3.23 -0.56
N PHE A 49 -2.33 2.76 0.68
CA PHE A 49 -2.64 3.59 1.85
C PHE A 49 -1.60 4.69 2.06
N GLU A 50 -0.35 4.42 1.67
CA GLU A 50 0.76 5.35 1.81
C GLU A 50 1.39 5.66 0.46
N GLU A 51 1.68 6.94 0.25
CA GLU A 51 2.44 7.40 -0.91
C GLU A 51 3.92 7.22 -0.64
N GLN A 52 4.62 6.56 -1.57
CA GLN A 52 6.07 6.44 -1.54
C GLN A 52 6.67 7.83 -1.77
N GLN A 53 7.23 8.41 -0.70
CA GLN A 53 8.02 9.63 -0.77
C GLN A 53 9.49 9.28 -0.90
N PHE A 54 10.22 10.11 -1.63
CA PHE A 54 11.65 9.96 -1.80
C PHE A 54 12.36 11.27 -1.52
N SER A 55 13.56 11.16 -0.98
CA SER A 55 14.44 12.30 -0.71
C SER A 55 15.47 12.48 -1.83
N PRO A 56 16.00 13.70 -2.03
CA PRO A 56 17.17 13.91 -2.86
C PRO A 56 18.32 12.98 -2.45
N SER A 57 19.04 12.45 -3.43
CA SER A 57 20.11 11.45 -3.28
C SER A 57 19.69 10.02 -2.94
N ASP A 58 18.39 9.71 -2.87
CA ASP A 58 17.94 8.32 -2.69
C ASP A 58 18.26 7.47 -3.93
N TYR A 59 18.75 6.24 -3.69
CA TYR A 59 18.96 5.24 -4.73
C TYR A 59 17.64 4.56 -5.09
N VAL A 60 17.31 4.58 -6.38
CA VAL A 60 16.04 4.04 -6.89
C VAL A 60 16.22 3.20 -8.14
N PHE A 61 15.26 2.34 -8.42
CA PHE A 61 15.05 1.77 -9.73
C PHE A 61 14.00 2.59 -10.48
N ILE A 62 14.26 2.86 -11.75
CA ILE A 62 13.43 3.65 -12.65
C ILE A 62 12.92 2.73 -13.74
N LYS A 63 11.61 2.72 -13.98
CA LYS A 63 11.04 1.97 -15.09
C LYS A 63 11.09 2.80 -16.37
N ASN A 64 11.83 2.32 -17.36
CA ASN A 64 11.82 2.91 -18.70
C ASN A 64 10.44 2.68 -19.36
N PRO A 65 9.74 3.71 -19.85
CA PRO A 65 8.40 3.54 -20.43
C PRO A 65 8.41 2.81 -21.78
N ILE A 66 9.50 2.89 -22.54
CA ILE A 66 9.62 2.28 -23.87
C ILE A 66 9.99 0.81 -23.73
N THR A 67 11.06 0.52 -22.98
CA THR A 67 11.57 -0.86 -22.86
C THR A 67 10.89 -1.65 -21.73
N CYS A 68 10.13 -0.97 -20.85
CA CYS A 68 9.52 -1.52 -19.64
C CYS A 68 10.51 -2.16 -18.66
N LYS A 69 11.82 -1.93 -18.84
CA LYS A 69 12.89 -2.45 -17.97
C LYS A 69 13.11 -1.51 -16.79
N TRP A 70 13.57 -2.09 -15.68
CA TRP A 70 13.99 -1.35 -14.50
C TRP A 70 15.48 -1.07 -14.57
N GLU A 71 15.84 0.20 -14.48
CA GLU A 71 17.21 0.68 -14.55
C GLU A 71 17.58 1.37 -13.23
N PRO A 72 18.81 1.19 -12.72
CA PRO A 72 19.20 1.85 -11.49
C PRO A 72 19.47 3.35 -11.73
N GLY A 73 19.09 4.18 -10.76
CA GLY A 73 19.37 5.61 -10.76
C GLY A 73 19.34 6.24 -9.38
N ILE A 74 19.48 7.57 -9.35
CA ILE A 74 19.54 8.38 -8.13
C ILE A 74 18.60 9.56 -8.29
N ILE A 75 17.86 9.89 -7.24
CA ILE A 75 17.00 11.08 -7.24
C ILE A 75 17.86 12.33 -7.09
N VAL A 76 17.64 13.29 -7.97
CA VAL A 76 18.31 14.58 -7.95
C VAL A 76 17.53 15.54 -7.07
N ASP A 77 16.22 15.68 -7.32
CA ASP A 77 15.35 16.61 -6.59
C ASP A 77 13.87 16.25 -6.77
N SER A 78 13.01 16.82 -5.93
CA SER A 78 11.55 16.81 -6.08
C SER A 78 11.08 17.92 -7.02
N CYS A 79 10.05 17.67 -7.83
CA CYS A 79 9.39 18.71 -8.62
C CYS A 79 8.29 19.42 -7.83
N GLU A 80 7.82 20.56 -8.34
CA GLU A 80 6.66 21.27 -7.79
C GLU A 80 5.37 20.43 -7.88
N GLU A 81 5.24 19.63 -8.95
CA GLU A 81 4.07 18.78 -9.12
C GLU A 81 4.12 17.52 -8.25
N PRO A 82 2.98 17.10 -7.70
CA PRO A 82 2.93 15.99 -6.76
C PRO A 82 3.46 14.71 -7.41
N ARG A 83 4.16 13.91 -6.59
CA ARG A 83 4.68 12.57 -6.97
C ARG A 83 5.67 12.59 -8.15
N SER A 84 6.19 13.75 -8.54
CA SER A 84 7.12 13.89 -9.65
C SER A 84 8.51 14.23 -9.13
N TYR A 85 9.52 13.53 -9.64
CA TYR A 85 10.92 13.66 -9.22
C TYR A 85 11.82 13.80 -10.43
N LEU A 86 12.90 14.56 -10.27
CA LEU A 86 14.03 14.56 -11.19
C LEU A 86 14.97 13.43 -10.80
N VAL A 87 15.23 12.53 -11.74
CA VAL A 87 16.00 11.32 -11.49
C VAL A 87 17.09 11.19 -12.54
N LYS A 88 18.29 10.84 -12.07
CA LYS A 88 19.45 10.62 -12.91
C LYS A 88 19.67 9.13 -13.13
N THR A 89 19.62 8.70 -14.38
CA THR A 89 19.85 7.29 -14.75
C THR A 89 21.35 6.99 -14.76
N ASN A 90 21.77 5.87 -14.18
CA ASN A 90 23.20 5.51 -14.15
C ASN A 90 23.79 5.21 -15.53
N PHE A 91 23.00 4.62 -16.44
CA PHE A 91 23.49 4.18 -17.74
C PHE A 91 23.70 5.35 -18.73
N SER A 92 22.72 6.24 -18.84
CA SER A 92 22.74 7.33 -19.81
C SER A 92 23.21 8.66 -19.23
N ASN A 93 23.39 8.74 -17.91
CA ASN A 93 23.73 9.96 -17.16
C ASN A 93 22.75 11.13 -17.38
N ASN A 94 21.61 10.88 -18.01
CA ASN A 94 20.57 11.85 -18.30
C ASN A 94 19.68 12.06 -17.08
N VAL A 95 19.27 13.31 -16.88
CA VAL A 95 18.26 13.67 -15.88
C VAL A 95 16.90 13.63 -16.56
N ILE A 96 16.03 12.77 -16.06
CA ILE A 96 14.67 12.61 -16.55
C ILE A 96 13.68 12.90 -15.43
N ARG A 97 12.53 13.42 -15.81
CA ARG A 97 11.40 13.55 -14.91
C ARG A 97 10.64 12.23 -14.85
N SER A 98 10.41 11.71 -13.66
CA SER A 98 9.69 10.45 -13.42
C SER A 98 8.67 10.58 -12.29
N ASN A 99 7.52 9.93 -12.45
CA ASN A 99 6.52 9.83 -11.39
C ASN A 99 6.87 8.70 -10.40
N SER A 100 6.48 8.82 -9.13
CA SER A 100 6.71 7.82 -8.08
C SER A 100 6.25 6.41 -8.46
N THR A 101 5.21 6.27 -9.27
CA THR A 101 4.73 4.98 -9.80
C THR A 101 5.75 4.24 -10.67
N PHE A 102 6.69 4.97 -11.27
CA PHE A 102 7.79 4.41 -12.06
C PHE A 102 9.09 4.30 -11.26
N LEU A 103 9.05 4.58 -9.96
CA LEU A 103 10.19 4.52 -9.06
C LEU A 103 9.99 3.40 -8.04
N LYS A 104 11.08 2.73 -7.69
CA LYS A 104 11.13 1.78 -6.58
C LYS A 104 12.37 2.06 -5.73
N PRO A 105 12.27 1.99 -4.40
CA PRO A 105 13.44 2.12 -3.54
C PRO A 105 14.44 1.00 -3.85
N ARG A 106 15.73 1.35 -3.91
CA ARG A 106 16.82 0.39 -4.04
C ARG A 106 17.56 0.34 -2.70
N ASN A 107 17.45 -0.78 -1.99
CA ASN A 107 18.25 -0.98 -0.78
C ASN A 107 19.72 -1.20 -1.17
N VAL A 108 20.58 -0.25 -0.83
CA VAL A 108 22.04 -0.34 -1.06
C VAL A 108 22.75 -1.05 0.10
N TYR A 109 22.09 -1.23 1.25
CA TYR A 109 22.63 -1.82 2.47
C TYR A 109 22.28 -3.30 2.65
N ALA A 110 21.99 -4.05 1.58
CA ALA A 110 21.84 -5.49 1.71
C ALA A 110 23.14 -6.04 2.32
N PRO A 111 23.11 -6.69 3.51
CA PRO A 111 24.32 -7.17 4.14
C PRO A 111 24.97 -8.17 3.19
N ILE A 112 26.28 -7.99 2.97
CA ILE A 112 27.12 -9.00 2.34
C ILE A 112 26.87 -10.27 3.16
N SER A 113 26.12 -11.22 2.59
CA SER A 113 25.96 -12.54 3.19
C SER A 113 27.36 -13.02 3.52
N THR A 114 27.69 -13.12 4.81
CA THR A 114 28.99 -13.66 5.24
C THR A 114 29.21 -14.95 4.47
N PRO A 115 30.33 -15.13 3.76
CA PRO A 115 30.56 -16.36 3.04
C PRO A 115 30.48 -17.50 4.07
N VAL A 116 29.72 -18.55 3.74
CA VAL A 116 29.26 -19.63 4.63
C VAL A 116 30.41 -20.31 5.42
N TYR A 117 31.65 -20.08 5.02
CA TYR A 117 32.88 -20.71 5.54
C TYR A 117 33.39 -20.18 6.90
N LEU A 118 32.68 -19.27 7.58
CA LEU A 118 33.08 -18.75 8.91
C LEU A 118 32.19 -19.24 10.07
N LEU A 119 31.42 -20.31 9.87
CA LEU A 119 30.74 -20.97 10.99
C LEU A 119 31.75 -21.86 11.73
N PRO A 120 32.01 -21.66 13.04
CA PRO A 120 32.82 -22.60 13.80
C PRO A 120 32.13 -23.96 13.77
N ASP A 121 32.86 -25.00 13.36
CA ASP A 121 32.39 -26.37 13.41
C ASP A 121 31.82 -26.65 14.80
N ARG A 122 30.60 -27.17 14.83
CA ARG A 122 29.91 -27.62 16.04
C ARG A 122 30.80 -28.63 16.75
N ALA A 123 31.62 -28.16 17.69
CA ALA A 123 32.36 -29.01 18.59
C ALA A 123 31.38 -29.95 19.29
N THR A 124 31.61 -31.25 19.13
CA THR A 124 30.95 -32.36 19.79
C THR A 124 31.15 -32.24 21.30
N ASN A 125 30.27 -31.50 21.98
CA ASN A 125 30.15 -31.56 23.43
C ASN A 125 29.14 -32.65 23.79
N ASN A 126 29.69 -33.81 24.17
CA ASN A 126 29.01 -34.87 24.91
C ASN A 126 28.37 -34.26 26.16
N VAL A 127 27.04 -34.12 26.16
CA VAL A 127 26.26 -33.93 27.39
C VAL A 127 25.78 -35.30 27.82
N GLN A 128 26.42 -35.85 28.86
CA GLN A 128 25.89 -36.97 29.63
C GLN A 128 24.59 -36.52 30.31
N ILE A 129 23.50 -37.24 30.05
CA ILE A 129 22.19 -37.03 30.66
C ILE A 129 22.25 -37.52 32.11
N PRO A 130 21.93 -36.72 33.15
CA PRO A 130 21.72 -37.26 34.49
C PRO A 130 20.30 -37.83 34.61
N ASN A 131 20.22 -39.05 35.16
CA ASN A 131 18.97 -39.74 35.51
C ASN A 131 18.22 -39.05 36.66
N ASN A 132 16.89 -39.09 36.59
CA ASN A 132 15.95 -38.70 37.65
C ASN A 132 15.97 -39.70 38.81
N GLU A 133 16.23 -39.24 40.04
CA GLU A 133 15.68 -39.78 41.29
C GLU A 133 15.34 -38.61 42.24
N GLN A 134 14.09 -38.57 42.73
CA GLN A 134 13.55 -37.67 43.78
C GLN A 134 13.87 -38.24 45.18
N PRO A 135 13.49 -37.66 46.37
CA PRO A 135 12.73 -36.43 46.70
C PRO A 135 13.34 -35.62 47.90
N VAL A 136 12.60 -34.60 48.42
CA VAL A 136 12.35 -34.27 49.87
C VAL A 136 12.44 -32.76 50.24
N ASN A 137 11.26 -32.21 50.62
CA ASN A 137 10.95 -31.33 51.77
C ASN A 137 11.06 -29.79 51.71
N ASN A 138 9.87 -29.18 51.74
CA ASN A 138 9.37 -28.00 52.47
C ASN A 138 10.33 -26.85 52.84
N GLN A 139 9.93 -25.62 52.45
CA GLN A 139 9.54 -24.58 53.41
C GLN A 139 8.83 -23.39 52.72
N ASN A 140 7.64 -23.08 53.25
CA ASN A 140 6.86 -21.87 53.02
C ASN A 140 7.62 -20.63 53.53
N VAL A 141 7.60 -19.53 52.79
CA VAL A 141 7.76 -18.18 53.35
C VAL A 141 6.71 -17.23 52.76
N ILE A 142 5.91 -16.67 53.66
CA ILE A 142 4.79 -15.75 53.47
C ILE A 142 5.32 -14.32 53.23
N PRO A 143 4.67 -13.45 52.43
CA PRO A 143 5.05 -12.03 52.36
C PRO A 143 4.51 -11.25 53.56
N LEU A 144 5.36 -10.43 54.18
CA LEU A 144 5.02 -9.53 55.30
C LEU A 144 4.09 -8.37 54.85
N GLN A 145 3.12 -8.09 55.72
CA GLN A 145 2.01 -7.14 55.57
C GLN A 145 2.39 -5.66 55.67
N GLN A 146 1.52 -4.82 55.11
CA GLN A 146 1.48 -3.37 55.27
C GLN A 146 1.25 -2.97 56.74
N VAL A 147 2.01 -1.97 57.19
CA VAL A 147 1.82 -1.28 58.47
C VAL A 147 0.88 -0.09 58.25
N ASN A 148 -0.28 -0.13 58.91
CA ASN A 148 -1.11 1.04 59.21
C ASN A 148 -1.11 1.25 60.73
N GLN A 149 -1.08 2.52 61.14
CA GLN A 149 -1.58 3.18 62.38
C GLN A 149 -0.59 4.33 62.73
N ASP A 150 -1.02 5.56 63.02
CA ASP A 150 -2.27 6.03 63.66
C ASP A 150 -3.03 7.11 62.87
#